data_AF-A0AA51C764-F1
#
_entry.id   AF-A0AA51C764-F1
#
_cell.length_a   1.000
_cell.length_b   1.000
_cell.length_c   1.000
_cell.angle_alpha   90.00
_cell.angle_beta   90.00
_cell.angle_gamma   90.00
#
_symmetry.space_group_name_H-M   'P 1'
#
loop_
_entity.id
_entity.type
_entity.pdbx_description
1 polymer ?
#
loop_
_entity_poly.entity_id
_entity_poly.type
_entity_poly.pdbx_seq_one_letter_code
_entity_poly.pdbx_strand_id
1 'polypeptide(L)'
;MLKNAWILLLHSYHKGFPWSDGISRGVLNTFLQSDINTRVFIEYLDAKRSSPKRYTFFLENTLRLKYQKRTPDVVICSDDDAYTFYASCWAGEFSLMSLLYFCGVNSRDSLPVEIDSLTALEL
;
A
#
# COMPACT_ATOMS: atom_id res chain seq x y z
N MET A 1 -17.53 -13.65 15.68
CA MET A 1 -17.67 -13.35 14.24
C MET A 1 -16.27 -13.39 13.64
N LEU A 2 -16.04 -14.14 12.55
CA LEU A 2 -14.78 -14.05 11.82
C LEU A 2 -14.64 -12.62 11.29
N LYS A 3 -13.59 -11.92 11.70
CA LYS A 3 -13.30 -10.57 11.21
C LYS A 3 -12.88 -10.70 9.75
N ASN A 4 -13.69 -10.20 8.83
CA ASN A 4 -13.28 -10.10 7.42
C ASN A 4 -12.41 -8.85 7.28
N ALA A 5 -11.17 -8.99 6.82
CA ALA A 5 -10.25 -7.87 6.63
C ALA A 5 -10.05 -7.56 5.14
N TRP A 6 -10.20 -6.31 4.76
CA TRP A 6 -9.95 -5.82 3.40
C TRP A 6 -8.67 -5.00 3.39
N ILE A 7 -7.68 -5.53 2.68
CA ILE A 7 -6.34 -4.97 2.62
C ILE A 7 -6.09 -4.47 1.21
N LEU A 8 -5.57 -3.25 1.10
CA LEU A 8 -5.07 -2.70 -0.14
C LEU A 8 -3.54 -2.65 -0.09
N LEU A 9 -2.88 -3.48 -0.89
CA LEU A 9 -1.44 -3.43 -1.13
C LEU A 9 -1.15 -2.50 -2.31
N LEU A 10 -0.55 -1.36 -2.02
CA LEU A 10 -0.15 -0.35 -2.99
C LEU A 10 1.35 -0.47 -3.26
N HIS A 11 1.73 -0.85 -4.48
CA HIS A 11 3.12 -0.92 -4.91
C HIS A 11 3.57 0.35 -5.63
N SER A 12 4.79 0.79 -5.31
CA SER A 12 5.46 1.87 -6.05
C SER A 12 5.70 1.52 -7.53
N TYR A 13 6.00 0.25 -7.83
CA TYR A 13 6.39 -0.19 -9.18
C TYR A 13 5.33 -1.10 -9.81
N HIS A 14 5.60 -1.71 -10.96
CA HIS A 14 4.66 -2.57 -11.69
C HIS A 14 4.78 -4.05 -11.31
N LYS A 15 3.72 -4.81 -11.60
CA LYS A 15 3.74 -6.27 -11.58
C LYS A 15 4.82 -6.83 -12.52
N GLY A 16 5.60 -7.81 -12.06
CA GLY A 16 6.75 -8.34 -12.79
C GLY A 16 8.06 -7.68 -12.39
N PHE A 17 8.03 -6.57 -11.64
CA PHE A 17 9.22 -6.04 -11.00
C PHE A 17 9.59 -6.93 -9.81
N PRO A 18 10.81 -7.52 -9.74
CA PRO A 18 11.13 -8.57 -8.75
C PRO A 18 10.86 -8.18 -7.29
N TRP A 19 11.08 -6.91 -6.95
CA TRP A 19 10.82 -6.36 -5.63
C TRP A 19 9.32 -6.37 -5.28
N SER A 20 8.48 -5.82 -6.16
CA SER A 20 7.02 -5.76 -5.98
C SER A 20 6.42 -7.16 -5.90
N ASP A 21 6.88 -8.07 -6.78
CA ASP A 21 6.43 -9.47 -6.78
C ASP A 21 6.86 -10.20 -5.50
N GLY A 22 8.05 -9.91 -4.97
CA GLY A 22 8.54 -10.45 -3.69
C GLY A 22 7.65 -10.05 -2.52
N ILE A 23 7.34 -8.76 -2.40
CA ILE A 23 6.45 -8.25 -1.35
C ILE A 23 5.04 -8.82 -1.50
N SER A 24 4.48 -8.82 -2.73
CA SER A 24 3.17 -9.43 -3.01
C SER A 24 3.12 -10.88 -2.52
N ARG A 25 4.14 -11.70 -2.81
CA ARG A 25 4.19 -13.09 -2.33
C ARG A 25 4.25 -13.18 -0.80
N GLY A 26 5.08 -12.36 -0.15
CA GLY A 26 5.19 -12.34 1.31
C GLY A 26 3.86 -12.00 1.98
N VAL A 27 3.24 -10.89 1.55
CA VAL A 27 1.93 -10.44 2.05
C VAL A 27 0.86 -11.51 1.84
N LEU A 28 0.73 -12.05 0.63
CA LEU A 28 -0.28 -13.05 0.33
C LEU A 28 -0.07 -14.34 1.14
N ASN A 29 1.16 -14.83 1.24
CA ASN A 29 1.45 -16.05 2.01
C ASN A 29 1.14 -15.88 3.50
N THR A 30 1.50 -14.73 4.10
CA THR A 30 1.19 -14.44 5.51
C THR A 30 -0.31 -14.47 5.78
N PHE A 31 -1.13 -13.84 4.93
CA PHE A 31 -2.58 -13.82 5.14
C PHE A 31 -3.26 -15.14 4.76
N LEU A 32 -2.76 -15.88 3.77
CA LEU A 32 -3.25 -17.23 3.45
C LEU A 32 -3.06 -18.21 4.61
N GLN A 33 -2.03 -18.02 5.43
CA GLN A 33 -1.74 -18.85 6.60
C GLN A 33 -2.43 -18.37 7.88
N SER A 34 -3.16 -17.25 7.82
CA SER A 34 -3.87 -16.68 8.98
C SER A 34 -5.29 -17.22 9.10
N ASP A 35 -5.82 -17.30 10.32
CA ASP A 35 -7.24 -17.62 10.58
C ASP A 35 -8.19 -16.46 10.23
N ILE A 36 -7.67 -15.35 9.70
CA ILE A 36 -8.43 -14.16 9.34
C ILE A 36 -8.87 -14.29 7.88
N ASN A 37 -10.18 -14.21 7.63
CA ASN A 37 -10.72 -14.18 6.28
C ASN A 37 -10.36 -12.85 5.60
N THR A 38 -9.22 -12.83 4.92
CA THR A 38 -8.60 -11.63 4.37
C THR A 38 -8.79 -11.56 2.87
N ARG A 39 -9.15 -10.39 2.35
CA ARG A 39 -9.12 -10.08 0.92
C ARG A 39 -8.07 -9.02 0.64
N VAL A 40 -7.06 -9.39 -0.13
CA VAL A 40 -5.99 -8.49 -0.55
C VAL A 40 -6.28 -8.00 -1.97
N PHE A 41 -6.33 -6.68 -2.13
CA PHE A 41 -6.38 -5.99 -3.41
C PHE A 41 -5.01 -5.39 -3.68
N ILE A 42 -4.53 -5.47 -4.91
CA ILE A 42 -3.19 -5.00 -5.27
C ILE A 42 -3.31 -3.94 -6.34
N GLU A 43 -2.66 -2.80 -6.11
CA GLU A 43 -2.54 -1.70 -7.05
C GLU A 43 -1.07 -1.37 -7.29
N TYR A 44 -0.77 -0.88 -8.49
CA TYR A 44 0.59 -0.58 -8.92
C TYR A 44 0.64 0.86 -9.43
N LEU A 45 1.50 1.68 -8.84
CA LEU A 45 1.70 3.07 -9.27
C LEU A 45 2.58 3.19 -10.52
N ASP A 46 3.36 2.16 -10.82
CA ASP A 46 4.29 2.14 -11.95
C ASP A 46 5.22 3.37 -12.03
N ALA A 47 5.65 3.88 -10.86
CA ALA A 47 6.34 5.16 -10.72
C ALA A 47 7.64 5.25 -11.54
N LYS A 48 8.37 4.13 -11.71
CA LYS A 48 9.59 4.05 -12.53
C LYS A 48 9.34 4.13 -14.03
N ARG A 49 8.13 3.82 -14.51
CA ARG A 49 7.77 3.89 -15.94
C ARG A 49 6.90 5.11 -16.25
N SER A 50 6.26 5.67 -15.23
CA SER A 50 5.25 6.70 -15.35
C SER A 50 5.55 7.88 -14.40
N SER A 51 6.45 8.79 -14.83
CA SER A 51 6.79 10.02 -14.11
C SER A 51 6.02 11.32 -14.48
N PRO A 52 5.07 11.39 -15.46
CA PRO A 52 4.35 12.64 -15.68
C PRO A 52 3.29 12.89 -14.61
N LYS A 53 3.23 14.12 -14.07
CA LYS A 53 2.15 14.60 -13.16
C LYS A 53 0.73 14.23 -13.63
N ARG A 54 0.52 14.20 -14.95
CA ARG A 54 -0.76 13.85 -15.58
C ARG A 54 -1.15 12.39 -15.35
N TYR A 55 -0.19 11.46 -15.33
CA TYR A 55 -0.47 10.05 -15.05
C TYR A 55 -0.94 9.88 -13.60
N THR A 56 -0.22 10.45 -12.64
CA THR A 56 -0.57 10.41 -11.21
C THR A 56 -1.98 10.96 -10.98
N PHE A 57 -2.34 12.07 -11.61
CA PHE A 57 -3.69 12.64 -11.52
C PHE A 57 -4.79 11.68 -11.99
N PHE A 58 -4.62 11.01 -13.14
CA PHE A 58 -5.62 10.06 -13.62
C PHE A 58 -5.68 8.79 -12.77
N LEU A 59 -4.52 8.32 -12.30
CA LEU A 59 -4.45 7.16 -11.41
C LEU A 59 -5.17 7.45 -10.09
N GLU A 60 -4.92 8.61 -9.48
CA GLU A 60 -5.60 9.07 -8.27
C GLU A 60 -7.12 9.06 -8.46
N ASN A 61 -7.64 9.72 -9.49
CA ASN A 61 -9.08 9.76 -9.75
C ASN A 61 -9.67 8.37 -9.96
N THR A 62 -8.95 7.49 -10.67
CA THR A 62 -9.39 6.11 -10.91
C THR A 62 -9.49 5.33 -9.62
N LEU A 63 -8.47 5.42 -8.76
CA LEU A 63 -8.45 4.69 -7.51
C LEU A 63 -9.46 5.27 -6.50
N ARG A 64 -9.67 6.59 -6.46
CA ARG A 64 -10.76 7.21 -5.68
C ARG A 64 -12.12 6.65 -6.08
N LEU A 65 -12.41 6.60 -7.39
CA LEU A 65 -13.67 6.03 -7.88
C LEU A 65 -13.82 4.53 -7.56
N LYS A 66 -12.71 3.78 -7.58
CA LYS A 66 -12.68 2.35 -7.24
C LYS A 66 -13.01 2.09 -5.77
N TYR A 67 -12.48 2.92 -4.87
CA TYR A 67 -12.60 2.72 -3.41
C TYR A 67 -13.68 3.60 -2.73
N GLN A 68 -14.38 4.47 -3.47
CA GLN A 68 -15.42 5.35 -2.90
C GLN A 68 -16.56 4.62 -2.17
N LYS A 69 -16.90 3.40 -2.62
CA LYS A 69 -18.04 2.62 -2.06
C LYS A 69 -17.61 1.74 -0.87
N ARG A 70 -16.31 1.48 -0.75
CA ARG A 70 -15.75 0.66 0.30
C ARG A 70 -14.29 1.00 0.50
N THR A 71 -14.02 1.55 1.68
CA THR A 71 -12.68 1.85 2.14
C THR A 71 -11.98 0.57 2.61
N PRO A 72 -10.69 0.36 2.27
CA PRO A 72 -9.91 -0.70 2.87
C PRO A 72 -9.80 -0.51 4.39
N ASP A 73 -9.74 -1.62 5.14
CA ASP A 73 -9.48 -1.61 6.58
C ASP A 73 -7.99 -1.31 6.86
N VAL A 74 -7.12 -1.78 5.95
CA VAL A 74 -5.67 -1.60 6.00
C VAL A 74 -5.16 -1.22 4.61
N VAL A 75 -4.26 -0.24 4.54
CA VAL A 75 -3.43 0.01 3.34
C VAL A 75 -2.00 -0.36 3.66
N ILE A 76 -1.39 -1.19 2.80
CA ILE A 76 0.02 -1.54 2.86
C ILE A 76 0.71 -0.80 1.72
N CYS A 77 1.61 0.13 2.03
CA CYS A 77 2.41 0.83 1.02
C CYS A 77 3.78 0.16 0.89
N SER A 78 4.17 -0.19 -0.34
CA SER A 78 5.45 -0.81 -0.66
C SER A 78 6.37 0.23 -1.30
N ASP A 79 7.40 0.67 -0.57
CA ASP A 79 8.42 1.67 -0.98
C ASP A 79 7.89 3.13 -1.03
N ASP A 80 8.80 4.09 -1.21
CA ASP A 80 8.59 5.51 -0.95
C ASP A 80 7.53 6.16 -1.87
N ASP A 81 7.44 5.77 -3.14
CA ASP A 81 6.46 6.35 -4.08
C ASP A 81 5.02 5.98 -3.67
N ALA A 82 4.80 4.75 -3.20
CA ALA A 82 3.51 4.27 -2.70
C ALA A 82 3.07 5.05 -1.46
N TYR A 83 3.99 5.23 -0.52
CA TYR A 83 3.71 6.02 0.68
C TYR A 83 3.47 7.48 0.35
N THR A 84 4.28 8.07 -0.53
CA THR A 84 4.14 9.47 -0.95
C THR A 84 2.78 9.69 -1.61
N PHE A 85 2.38 8.82 -2.53
CA PHE A 85 1.06 8.86 -3.16
C PHE A 85 -0.07 8.74 -2.13
N TYR A 86 0.03 7.78 -1.21
CA TYR A 86 -0.95 7.61 -0.14
C TYR A 86 -1.06 8.87 0.73
N ALA A 87 0.06 9.42 1.18
CA ALA A 87 0.11 10.61 2.02
C ALA A 87 -0.46 11.84 1.31
N SER A 88 -0.10 12.05 0.04
CA SER A 88 -0.54 13.21 -0.73
C SER A 88 -2.00 13.15 -1.14
N CYS A 89 -2.51 11.95 -1.47
CA CYS A 89 -3.83 11.81 -2.06
C CYS A 89 -4.87 11.35 -1.02
N TRP A 90 -4.51 10.48 -0.08
CA TRP A 90 -5.47 9.62 0.61
C TRP A 90 -5.51 9.76 2.14
N ALA A 91 -4.46 10.29 2.77
CA ALA A 91 -4.40 10.42 4.22
C ALA A 91 -5.63 11.12 4.85
N GLY A 92 -6.25 12.08 4.15
CA GLY A 92 -7.46 12.77 4.61
C GLY A 92 -8.78 12.01 4.36
N GLU A 93 -8.86 11.19 3.32
CA GLU A 93 -10.09 10.46 2.94
C GLU A 93 -10.26 9.14 3.69
N PHE A 94 -9.16 8.63 4.23
CA PHE A 94 -9.13 7.33 4.89
C PHE A 94 -8.67 7.43 6.35
N SER A 95 -9.05 8.48 7.06
CA SER A 95 -8.59 8.77 8.43
C SER A 95 -8.83 7.68 9.48
N LEU A 96 -9.62 6.64 9.17
CA LEU A 96 -9.92 5.51 10.05
C LEU A 96 -9.18 4.21 9.69
N MET A 97 -8.30 4.20 8.68
CA MET A 97 -7.58 2.99 8.27
C MET A 97 -6.24 2.83 8.98
N SER A 98 -5.82 1.59 9.21
CA SER A 98 -4.44 1.32 9.62
C SER A 98 -3.52 1.37 8.40
N LEU A 99 -2.50 2.23 8.44
CA LEU A 99 -1.46 2.29 7.40
C LEU A 99 -0.29 1.42 7.81
N LEU A 100 0.00 0.37 7.06
CA LEU A 100 1.24 -0.38 7.20
C LEU A 100 2.23 0.09 6.12
N TYR A 101 3.36 0.66 6.54
CA TYR A 101 4.40 1.07 5.62
C TYR A 101 5.49 -0.01 5.55
N PHE A 102 5.68 -0.59 4.37
CA PHE A 102 6.77 -1.53 4.11
C PHE A 102 7.83 -0.85 3.24
N CYS A 103 8.88 -0.38 3.90
CA CYS A 103 10.06 0.15 3.25
C CYS A 103 10.97 -1.00 2.81
N GLY A 104 11.24 -1.07 1.50
CA GLY A 104 12.43 -1.74 1.02
C GLY A 104 13.61 -0.85 1.28
N VAL A 105 14.35 -1.10 2.36
CA VAL A 105 15.47 -0.26 2.77
C VAL A 105 16.50 -0.20 1.66
N ASN A 106 16.48 0.86 0.85
CA ASN A 106 17.59 1.20 -0.03
C ASN A 106 18.70 1.94 0.76
N SER A 107 18.35 2.54 1.90
CA SER A 107 19.28 3.12 2.88
C SER A 107 18.50 3.55 4.14
N ARG A 108 19.10 3.39 5.33
CA ARG A 108 18.48 3.61 6.67
C ARG A 108 17.96 5.03 6.94
N ASP A 109 18.28 5.99 6.08
CA ASP A 109 18.09 7.43 6.32
C ASP A 109 16.81 8.03 5.71
N SER A 110 15.99 7.24 4.98
CA SER A 110 14.83 7.77 4.24
C SER A 110 13.47 7.61 4.93
N LEU A 111 13.41 7.12 6.18
CA LEU A 111 12.13 6.94 6.87
C LEU A 111 11.51 8.28 7.30
N PRO A 112 10.24 8.56 6.96
CA PRO A 112 9.50 9.69 7.54
C PRO A 112 9.35 9.51 9.06
N VAL A 113 9.57 10.60 9.81
CA VAL A 113 9.71 10.62 11.27
C VAL A 113 8.41 10.31 12.04
N GLU A 114 7.26 10.25 11.38
CA GLU A 114 5.97 9.93 12.03
C GLU A 114 5.41 8.60 11.52
N ILE A 115 5.96 7.51 12.05
CA ILE A 115 5.27 6.21 12.09
C ILE A 115 4.76 6.06 13.50
N ASP A 116 3.47 6.34 13.68
CA ASP A 116 2.79 6.11 14.95
C ASP A 116 2.96 4.64 15.34
N SER A 117 3.31 4.44 16.62
CA SER A 117 4.00 3.30 17.24
C SER A 117 3.43 1.87 17.08
N LEU A 118 2.57 1.62 16.10
CA LEU A 118 1.91 0.33 15.85
C LEU A 118 2.29 -0.37 14.53
N THR A 119 3.13 0.23 13.67
CA THR A 119 3.31 -0.25 12.27
C THR A 119 4.74 -0.47 11.81
N ALA A 120 5.72 -0.56 12.72
CA ALA A 120 7.06 -1.06 12.43
C ALA A 120 7.22 -2.48 12.98
N LEU A 121 6.65 -3.47 12.29
CA LEU A 121 7.02 -4.87 12.51
C LEU A 121 8.20 -5.16 11.58
N GLU A 122 9.41 -5.02 12.12
CA GLU A 122 10.63 -5.52 11.50
C GLU A 122 10.49 -7.05 11.34
N LEU A 123 10.36 -7.48 10.09
CA LEU A 123 10.65 -8.85 9.63
C LEU A 123 11.83 -8.79 8.67
#